data_AF-A0A7J6SBH9-F1
#
_entry.id   AF-A0A7J6SBH9-F1
#
_cell.length_a   1.000
_cell.length_b   1.000
_cell.length_c   1.000
_cell.angle_alpha   90.00
_cell.angle_beta   90.00
_cell.angle_gamma   90.00
#
_symmetry.space_group_name_H-M   'P 1'
#
loop_
_entity.id
_entity.type
_entity.pdbx_description
1 polymer ?
#
loop_
_entity_poly.entity_id
_entity_poly.type
_entity_poly.pdbx_seq_one_letter_code
_entity_poly.pdbx_strand_id
1 'polypeptide(L)'
;IHRFDGGLYYPGTGNWTEMGSGDAVGYNLNVPIDGTYGDEEMQFAFDKLVLPALSSFRPEFILVSCGFDACVNDPLEKVGPVRATI
;
A
#
# COMPACT_ATOMS: atom_id res chain seq x y z
N ILE A 1 -0.73 -0.07 1.22
CA ILE A 1 0.28 0.20 0.18
C ILE A 1 0.59 1.66 0.30
N HIS A 2 1.86 1.99 0.49
CA HIS A 2 2.28 3.36 0.78
C HIS A 2 3.76 3.50 0.52
N ARG A 3 4.17 4.72 0.20
CA ARG A 3 5.58 5.06 0.14
C ARG A 3 6.18 5.03 1.55
N PHE A 4 7.38 4.46 1.67
CA PHE A 4 8.06 4.25 2.94
C PHE A 4 9.46 4.86 2.96
N ASP A 5 10.22 4.71 1.87
CA ASP A 5 11.62 5.16 1.72
C ASP A 5 12.48 4.81 2.95
N GLY A 6 12.45 3.54 3.37
CA GLY A 6 13.17 3.08 4.56
C GLY A 6 12.73 3.75 5.87
N GLY A 7 11.51 4.29 5.94
CA GLY A 7 10.96 5.01 7.09
C GLY A 7 11.23 6.51 7.09
N LEU A 8 11.82 7.04 6.01
CA LEU A 8 12.07 8.49 5.86
C LEU A 8 10.87 9.24 5.31
N TYR A 9 9.91 8.56 4.68
CA TYR A 9 8.68 9.17 4.19
C TYR A 9 7.64 9.28 5.31
N TYR A 10 6.91 10.40 5.36
CA TYR A 10 5.87 10.58 6.37
C TYR A 10 4.83 9.45 6.29
N PRO A 11 4.37 8.90 7.42
CA PRO A 11 4.70 9.23 8.81
C PRO A 11 5.87 8.43 9.42
N GLY A 12 6.56 7.61 8.62
CA GLY A 12 7.70 6.78 9.04
C GLY A 12 7.31 5.40 9.61
N THR A 13 6.02 5.04 9.54
CA THR A 13 5.50 3.74 10.01
C THR A 13 4.99 2.88 8.85
N GLY A 14 4.62 1.64 9.14
CA GLY A 14 4.11 0.70 8.14
C GLY A 14 5.21 -0.07 7.43
N ASN A 15 6.30 -0.42 8.13
CA ASN A 15 7.26 -1.39 7.63
C ASN A 15 6.56 -2.77 7.41
N TRP A 16 7.07 -3.59 6.49
CA TRP A 16 6.53 -4.92 6.22
C TRP A 16 6.60 -5.87 7.45
N THR A 17 7.49 -5.58 8.39
CA THR A 17 7.61 -6.29 9.68
C THR A 17 6.53 -5.90 10.70
N GLU A 18 5.82 -4.79 10.50
CA GLU A 18 4.72 -4.34 11.35
C GLU A 18 3.43 -5.12 11.03
N MET A 19 3.36 -6.37 11.46
CA MET A 19 2.31 -7.32 11.06
C MET A 19 1.11 -7.39 12.04
N GLY A 20 0.96 -6.42 12.93
CA GLY A 20 0.00 -6.46 14.04
C GLY A 20 0.63 -6.95 15.34
N SER A 21 -0.16 -7.10 16.40
CA SER A 21 0.32 -7.46 17.74
C SER A 21 -0.63 -8.40 18.47
N GLY A 22 -0.09 -9.18 19.41
CA GLY A 22 -0.85 -10.17 20.17
C GLY A 22 -1.56 -11.17 19.25
N ASP A 23 -2.85 -11.39 19.49
CA ASP A 23 -3.68 -12.31 18.70
C ASP A 23 -3.98 -11.78 17.28
N ALA A 24 -3.63 -10.52 16.97
CA ALA A 24 -3.84 -9.89 15.68
C ALA A 24 -2.60 -9.92 14.77
N VAL A 25 -1.53 -10.63 15.14
CA VAL A 25 -0.39 -10.83 14.25
C VAL A 25 -0.84 -11.55 12.97
N GLY A 26 -0.46 -11.00 11.81
CA GLY A 26 -0.86 -11.46 10.48
C GLY A 26 -2.10 -10.77 9.90
N TYR A 27 -2.76 -9.90 10.66
CA TYR A 27 -3.94 -9.14 10.18
C TYR A 27 -3.60 -7.76 9.62
N ASN A 28 -2.36 -7.28 9.80
CA ASN A 28 -1.85 -6.11 9.09
C ASN A 28 -0.94 -6.55 7.94
N LEU A 29 -1.34 -6.23 6.71
CA LEU A 29 -0.51 -6.38 5.52
C LEU A 29 0.00 -5.01 5.06
N ASN A 30 1.19 -4.65 5.52
CA ASN A 30 1.88 -3.46 5.05
C ASN A 30 2.66 -3.75 3.77
N VAL A 31 2.52 -2.89 2.77
CA VAL A 31 3.27 -2.94 1.50
C VAL A 31 4.03 -1.63 1.37
N PRO A 32 5.20 -1.52 2.05
CA PRO A 32 6.07 -0.35 1.93
C PRO A 32 6.74 -0.35 0.57
N ILE A 33 6.69 0.78 -0.12
CA ILE A 33 7.37 0.97 -1.40
C ILE A 33 8.44 2.04 -1.23
N ASP A 34 9.64 1.74 -1.73
CA ASP A 34 10.77 2.66 -1.73
C ASP A 34 11.04 3.16 -3.15
N GLY A 35 11.37 4.44 -3.29
CA GLY A 35 11.71 5.05 -4.57
C GLY A 35 10.49 5.36 -5.45
N THR A 36 10.67 5.23 -6.76
CA THR A 36 9.69 5.53 -7.81
C THR A 36 8.82 4.31 -8.06
N TYR A 37 7.49 4.48 -8.06
CA TYR A 37 6.54 3.40 -8.34
C TYR A 37 5.32 3.92 -9.11
N GLY A 38 4.79 3.12 -10.03
CA GLY A 38 3.69 3.48 -10.92
C GLY A 38 2.58 2.43 -10.96
N ASP A 39 1.78 2.51 -12.03
CA ASP A 39 0.62 1.63 -12.24
C ASP A 39 1.02 0.14 -12.22
N GLU A 40 2.17 -0.23 -12.80
CA GLU A 40 2.63 -1.62 -12.89
C GLU A 40 3.04 -2.19 -11.52
N GLU A 41 3.79 -1.43 -10.71
CA GLU A 41 4.17 -1.85 -9.36
C GLU A 41 2.94 -1.94 -8.45
N MET A 42 1.99 -1.01 -8.59
CA MET A 42 0.72 -1.05 -7.88
C MET A 42 -0.07 -2.31 -8.27
N GLN A 43 -0.21 -2.59 -9.56
CA GLN A 43 -0.90 -3.80 -10.03
C GLN A 43 -0.21 -5.07 -9.52
N PHE A 44 1.12 -5.13 -9.58
CA PHE A 44 1.88 -6.27 -9.06
C PHE A 44 1.65 -6.48 -7.56
N ALA A 45 1.65 -5.42 -6.75
CA ALA A 45 1.35 -5.49 -5.33
C ALA A 45 -0.07 -6.03 -5.07
N PHE A 46 -1.05 -5.61 -5.88
CA PHE A 46 -2.40 -6.13 -5.79
C PHE A 46 -2.47 -7.62 -6.12
N ASP A 47 -1.92 -8.01 -7.27
CA ASP A 47 -1.99 -9.40 -7.77
C ASP A 47 -1.24 -10.39 -6.86
N LYS A 48 -0.11 -9.96 -6.30
CA LYS A 48 0.76 -10.86 -5.52
C LYS A 48 0.49 -10.85 -4.03
N LEU A 49 -0.05 -9.76 -3.49
CA LEU A 49 -0.20 -9.60 -2.04
C LEU A 49 -1.66 -9.35 -1.64
N VAL A 50 -2.30 -8.32 -2.19
CA VAL A 50 -3.62 -7.89 -1.73
C VAL A 50 -4.71 -8.90 -2.10
N LEU A 51 -4.81 -9.30 -3.38
CA LEU A 51 -5.86 -10.23 -3.83
C LEU A 51 -5.74 -11.61 -3.16
N PRO A 52 -4.54 -12.22 -3.03
CA PRO A 52 -4.38 -13.44 -2.24
C PRO A 52 -4.77 -13.28 -0.77
N ALA A 53 -4.40 -12.17 -0.13
CA ALA A 53 -4.75 -11.91 1.27
C ALA A 53 -6.26 -11.77 1.45
N LEU A 54 -6.94 -11.02 0.58
CA LEU A 54 -8.41 -10.89 0.58
C LEU A 54 -9.10 -12.24 0.35
N SER A 55 -8.58 -13.06 -0.57
CA SER A 55 -9.12 -14.40 -0.82
C SER A 55 -9.00 -15.31 0.39
N SER A 56 -7.91 -15.19 1.16
CA SER A 56 -7.70 -15.97 2.40
C SER A 56 -8.60 -15.47 3.52
N PHE A 57 -8.68 -14.14 3.69
CA PHE A 57 -9.44 -13.49 4.76
C PHE A 57 -10.96 -13.62 4.57
N ARG A 58 -11.45 -13.64 3.32
CA ARG A 58 -12.88 -13.73 2.95
C ARG A 58 -13.74 -12.67 3.67
N PRO A 59 -13.49 -11.38 3.44
CA PRO A 59 -14.26 -10.31 4.08
C PRO A 59 -15.71 -10.30 3.61
N GLU A 60 -16.63 -9.98 4.52
CA GLU A 60 -18.05 -9.74 4.20
C GLU A 60 -18.31 -8.29 3.75
N PHE A 61 -17.37 -7.38 4.07
CA PHE A 61 -17.41 -5.96 3.71
C PHE A 61 -16.00 -5.45 3.42
N ILE A 62 -15.87 -4.59 2.42
CA ILE A 62 -14.59 -3.98 2.03
C ILE A 62 -14.72 -2.46 2.15
N LEU A 63 -13.84 -1.86 2.94
CA LEU A 63 -13.63 -0.41 2.99
C LEU A 63 -12.33 -0.08 2.27
N VAL A 64 -12.39 0.85 1.31
CA VAL A 64 -11.21 1.33 0.59
C VAL A 64 -10.95 2.78 0.98
N SER A 65 -9.79 3.03 1.59
CA SER A 65 -9.30 4.39 1.81
C SER A 65 -8.63 4.90 0.54
N CYS A 66 -9.42 5.49 -0.37
CA CYS A 66 -8.97 5.97 -1.68
C CYS A 66 -8.25 7.33 -1.61
N GLY A 67 -7.02 7.34 -1.09
CA GLY A 67 -6.12 8.50 -1.24
C GLY A 67 -5.68 8.66 -2.70
N PHE A 68 -5.63 9.90 -3.20
CA PHE A 68 -5.14 10.23 -4.54
C PHE A 68 -3.78 10.94 -4.51
N ASP A 69 -3.16 11.02 -3.35
CA ASP A 69 -1.86 11.64 -3.11
C ASP A 69 -0.69 10.88 -3.73
N ALA A 70 -0.89 9.64 -4.18
CA ALA A 70 0.06 8.86 -4.99
C ALA A 70 -0.03 9.17 -6.51
N CYS A 71 -1.00 9.98 -6.94
CA CYS A 71 -1.27 10.19 -8.36
C CYS A 71 -0.27 11.16 -9.01
N VAL A 72 -0.13 11.03 -10.34
CA VAL A 72 0.69 11.95 -11.13
C VAL A 72 0.25 13.40 -10.92
N ASN A 73 1.21 14.28 -10.69
CA ASN A 73 1.04 15.71 -10.44
C ASN A 73 0.44 16.07 -9.07
N ASP A 74 0.31 15.13 -8.14
CA ASP A 74 0.06 15.49 -6.75
C ASP A 74 1.31 16.21 -6.16
N PRO A 75 1.17 17.35 -5.46
CA PRO A 75 2.31 18.07 -4.88
C PRO A 75 3.05 17.30 -3.77
N LEU A 76 2.39 16.34 -3.13
CA LEU A 76 2.99 15.48 -2.10
C LEU A 76 3.76 14.33 -2.74
N GLU A 77 3.33 13.86 -3.90
CA GLU A 77 4.06 12.85 -4.65
C GLU A 77 5.30 13.45 -5.30
N LYS A 78 6.45 12.85 -5.02
CA LYS A 78 7.72 13.31 -5.58
C LYS A 78 8.21 12.42 -6.71
N VAL A 79 7.63 11.23 -6.90
CA VAL A 79 8.27 10.21 -7.77
C VAL A 79 7.35 9.14 -8.42
N GLY A 80 6.02 9.23 -8.45
CA GLY A 80 5.18 8.13 -9.00
C GLY A 80 4.25 8.48 -10.17
N PRO A 81 4.24 7.70 -11.29
CA PRO A 81 3.30 7.90 -12.39
C PRO A 81 1.95 7.17 -12.21
N VAL A 82 1.46 6.95 -10.97
CA VAL A 82 0.16 6.29 -10.77
C VAL A 82 -0.94 7.18 -11.34
N ARG A 83 -1.75 6.64 -12.24
CA ARG A 83 -2.87 7.38 -12.84
C ARG A 83 -4.16 7.08 -12.09
N ALA A 84 -4.89 8.12 -11.72
CA ALA A 84 -6.28 7.99 -11.30
C ALA A 84 -7.14 7.61 -12.52
N THR A 85 -7.24 6.31 -12.81
CA THR A 85 -8.13 5.78 -13.85
C THR A 85 -9.15 4.89 -13.16
N ILE A 86 -10.43 5.23 -13.32
CA ILE A 86 -11.58 4.44 -12.83
C ILE A 86 -12.04 3.54 -13.97
#